data_AF-A0A9P0P3J8-F1
#
_entry.id   AF-A0A9P0P3J8-F1
#
_cell.length_a   1.000
_cell.length_b   1.000
_cell.length_c   1.000
_cell.angle_alpha   90.00
_cell.angle_beta   90.00
_cell.angle_gamma   90.00
#
_symmetry.space_group_name_H-M   'P 1'
#
loop_
_entity.id
_entity.type
_entity.pdbx_description
1 polymer ?
#
loop_
_entity_poly.entity_id
_entity_poly.type
_entity_poly.pdbx_seq_one_letter_code
_entity_poly.pdbx_strand_id
1 'polypeptide(L)'
;MLYSFVSCIRAKLDILSVATRTMRERTNLRMNLPEGLQLIHDEDIPEFEMEMYFEVKRSNQILMVLLSASKGIEEIFNITLLARTLSSLLVIASCLFVSSKLTFEDPEMYHLVEYCSGAFFQLFMICYFGIFVTDASRAYRNCLYELDWYSSSRRFKQCILIMMERMDRPLYITLGKFSPLTLQTFVAVTRISFSYATVLKAVD
;
A
#
# COMPACT_ATOMS: atom_id res chain seq x y z
N MET A 1 0.66 12.89 -9.79
CA MET A 1 0.11 11.66 -10.39
C MET A 1 0.18 10.47 -9.43
N LEU A 2 1.36 10.01 -9.01
CA LEU A 2 1.49 8.87 -8.08
C LEU A 2 0.81 9.09 -6.73
N TYR A 3 0.96 10.29 -6.14
CA TYR A 3 0.26 10.67 -4.90
C TYR A 3 -1.28 10.55 -5.02
N SER A 4 -1.86 11.11 -6.09
CA SER A 4 -3.31 11.08 -6.33
C SER A 4 -3.82 9.65 -6.47
N PHE A 5 -3.05 8.77 -7.12
CA PHE A 5 -3.36 7.35 -7.24
C PHE A 5 -3.33 6.62 -5.89
N VAL A 6 -2.24 6.81 -5.13
CA VAL A 6 -2.08 6.24 -3.79
C VAL A 6 -3.19 6.70 -2.86
N SER A 7 -3.51 8.00 -2.88
CA SER A 7 -4.62 8.57 -2.12
C SER A 7 -5.97 7.99 -2.54
N CYS A 8 -6.19 7.74 -3.83
CA CYS A 8 -7.41 7.13 -4.34
C CYS A 8 -7.55 5.67 -3.88
N ILE A 9 -6.49 4.85 -3.99
CA ILE A 9 -6.52 3.46 -3.49
C ILE A 9 -6.83 3.45 -2.00
N ARG A 10 -6.12 4.29 -1.21
CA ARG A 10 -6.35 4.36 0.22
C ARG A 10 -7.79 4.74 0.53
N ALA A 11 -8.30 5.81 -0.08
CA ALA A 11 -9.67 6.24 0.14
C ALA A 11 -10.67 5.12 -0.23
N LYS A 12 -10.45 4.38 -1.32
CA LYS A 12 -11.30 3.25 -1.72
C LYS A 12 -11.20 2.08 -0.74
N LEU A 13 -10.02 1.75 -0.23
CA LEU A 13 -9.83 0.74 0.81
C LEU A 13 -10.47 1.14 2.14
N ASP A 14 -10.35 2.41 2.54
CA ASP A 14 -10.97 2.95 3.75
C ASP A 14 -12.51 2.92 3.64
N ILE A 15 -13.07 3.35 2.50
CA ILE A 15 -14.51 3.24 2.23
C ILE A 15 -14.96 1.78 2.29
N LEU A 16 -14.19 0.87 1.70
CA LEU A 16 -14.50 -0.56 1.70
C LEU A 16 -14.41 -1.16 3.11
N SER A 17 -13.44 -0.73 3.93
CA SER A 17 -13.31 -1.17 5.33
C SER A 17 -14.52 -0.72 6.14
N VAL A 18 -14.91 0.55 6.05
CA VAL A 18 -16.09 1.11 6.73
C VAL A 18 -17.36 0.42 6.24
N ALA A 19 -17.49 0.23 4.92
CA ALA A 19 -18.64 -0.47 4.35
C ALA A 19 -18.76 -1.89 4.87
N THR A 20 -17.64 -2.63 4.97
CA THR A 20 -17.60 -4.01 5.45
C THR A 20 -17.88 -4.10 6.95
N ARG A 21 -17.29 -3.22 7.75
CA ARG A 21 -17.52 -3.16 9.21
C ARG A 21 -18.98 -2.87 9.56
N THR A 22 -19.61 -1.97 8.81
CA THR A 22 -21.00 -1.54 9.07
C THR A 22 -22.05 -2.37 8.33
N MET A 23 -21.67 -3.46 7.64
CA MET A 23 -22.63 -4.29 6.89
C MET A 23 -23.77 -4.80 7.76
N ARG A 24 -23.44 -5.37 8.92
CA ARG A 24 -24.42 -5.97 9.84
C ARG A 24 -25.42 -4.93 10.36
N GLU A 25 -24.93 -3.78 10.79
CA GLU A 25 -25.77 -2.65 11.24
C GLU A 25 -26.68 -2.14 10.11
N ARG A 26 -26.13 -1.98 8.89
CA ARG A 26 -26.90 -1.56 7.72
C ARG A 26 -28.01 -2.55 7.36
N THR A 27 -27.72 -3.85 7.42
CA THR A 27 -28.71 -4.90 7.15
C THR A 27 -29.79 -4.92 8.22
N ASN A 28 -29.41 -4.78 9.50
CA ASN A 28 -30.37 -4.68 10.61
C ASN A 28 -31.35 -3.51 10.42
N LEU A 29 -30.83 -2.33 10.05
CA LEU A 29 -31.64 -1.14 9.79
C LEU A 29 -32.56 -1.31 8.57
N ARG A 30 -32.06 -1.90 7.46
CA ARG A 30 -32.88 -2.14 6.25
C ARG A 30 -34.07 -3.06 6.52
N MET A 31 -33.90 -4.01 7.42
CA MET A 31 -34.89 -5.02 7.78
C MET A 31 -35.82 -4.58 8.93
N ASN A 32 -35.59 -3.40 9.51
CA ASN A 32 -36.30 -2.91 10.69
C ASN A 32 -36.29 -3.92 11.86
N LEU A 33 -35.18 -4.63 12.06
CA LEU A 33 -35.03 -5.54 13.20
C LEU A 33 -34.97 -4.73 14.51
N PRO A 34 -35.65 -5.17 15.58
CA PRO A 34 -35.66 -4.44 16.85
C PRO A 34 -34.25 -4.31 17.43
N GLU A 35 -33.89 -3.11 17.88
CA GLU A 35 -32.61 -2.83 18.53
C GLU A 35 -32.48 -3.70 19.79
N GLY A 36 -31.55 -4.67 19.77
CA GLY A 36 -31.32 -5.61 20.87
C GLY A 36 -31.62 -7.08 20.55
N LEU A 37 -32.09 -7.42 19.35
CA LEU A 37 -32.18 -8.81 18.91
C LEU A 37 -30.76 -9.39 18.72
N GLN A 38 -30.24 -10.07 19.74
CA GLN A 38 -29.00 -10.85 19.60
C GLN A 38 -29.30 -12.13 18.82
N LEU A 39 -29.22 -12.06 17.49
CA LEU A 39 -29.20 -13.24 16.63
C LEU A 39 -27.99 -14.09 17.02
N ILE A 40 -28.25 -15.29 17.54
CA ILE A 40 -27.19 -16.25 17.88
C ILE A 40 -26.60 -16.79 16.56
N HIS A 41 -27.45 -17.08 15.56
CA HIS A 41 -27.04 -17.43 14.22
C HIS A 41 -27.84 -16.70 13.14
N ASP A 42 -27.14 -16.14 12.13
CA ASP A 42 -27.78 -15.48 10.98
C ASP A 42 -28.69 -16.45 10.18
N GLU A 43 -28.52 -17.78 10.34
CA GLU A 43 -29.33 -18.83 9.73
C GLU A 43 -30.77 -18.89 10.29
N ASP A 44 -31.02 -18.27 11.45
CA ASP A 44 -32.35 -18.24 12.08
C ASP A 44 -33.36 -17.40 11.26
N ILE A 45 -32.86 -16.44 10.46
CA ILE A 45 -33.67 -15.61 9.58
C ILE A 45 -33.10 -15.70 8.15
N PRO A 46 -33.67 -16.53 7.26
CA PRO A 46 -33.09 -16.80 5.94
C PRO A 46 -33.02 -15.55 5.05
N GLU A 47 -33.95 -14.61 5.21
CA GLU A 47 -33.91 -13.32 4.50
C GLU A 47 -32.69 -12.48 4.92
N PHE A 48 -32.32 -12.52 6.20
CA PHE A 48 -31.18 -11.79 6.75
C PHE A 48 -29.87 -12.39 6.31
N GLU A 49 -29.76 -13.72 6.34
CA GLU A 49 -28.63 -14.43 5.77
C GLU A 49 -28.41 -14.02 4.29
N MET A 50 -29.49 -14.01 3.50
CA MET A 50 -29.41 -13.74 2.06
C MET A 50 -28.92 -12.31 1.77
N GLU A 51 -29.42 -11.31 2.50
CA GLU A 51 -28.99 -9.91 2.36
C GLU A 51 -27.54 -9.70 2.81
N MET A 52 -27.15 -10.29 3.95
CA MET A 52 -25.75 -10.28 4.43
C MET A 52 -24.80 -10.93 3.42
N TYR A 53 -25.19 -12.07 2.84
CA TYR A 53 -24.42 -12.74 1.80
C TYR A 53 -24.30 -11.89 0.53
N PHE A 54 -25.38 -11.21 0.12
CA PHE A 54 -25.36 -10.31 -1.04
C PHE A 54 -24.40 -9.13 -0.83
N GLU A 55 -24.42 -8.47 0.33
CA GLU A 55 -23.52 -7.35 0.65
C GLU A 55 -22.05 -7.80 0.71
N VAL A 56 -21.74 -8.95 1.31
CA VAL A 56 -20.36 -9.48 1.29
C VAL A 56 -19.91 -9.83 -0.12
N LYS A 57 -20.78 -10.43 -0.93
CA LYS A 57 -20.47 -10.73 -2.33
C LYS A 57 -20.17 -9.45 -3.10
N ARG A 58 -20.93 -8.38 -2.88
CA ARG A 58 -20.71 -7.06 -3.46
C ARG A 58 -19.35 -6.47 -3.05
N SER A 59 -19.01 -6.51 -1.76
CA SER A 59 -17.69 -6.05 -1.29
C SER A 59 -16.53 -6.87 -1.85
N ASN A 60 -16.69 -8.19 -1.99
CA ASN A 60 -15.70 -9.03 -2.65
C ASN A 60 -15.48 -8.63 -4.11
N GLN A 61 -16.56 -8.34 -4.86
CA GLN A 61 -16.45 -7.87 -6.24
C GLN A 61 -15.74 -6.51 -6.32
N ILE A 62 -16.09 -5.55 -5.46
CA ILE A 62 -15.43 -4.24 -5.40
C ILE A 62 -13.95 -4.41 -5.07
N LEU A 63 -13.62 -5.27 -4.10
CA LEU A 63 -12.24 -5.58 -3.74
C LEU A 63 -11.46 -6.12 -4.94
N MET A 64 -12.04 -7.07 -5.68
CA MET A 64 -11.41 -7.67 -6.86
C MET A 64 -11.14 -6.67 -7.97
N VAL A 65 -12.08 -5.76 -8.23
CA VAL A 65 -11.90 -4.67 -9.21
C VAL A 65 -10.82 -3.70 -8.75
N LEU A 66 -10.76 -3.38 -7.45
CA LEU A 66 -9.71 -2.51 -6.90
C LEU A 66 -8.33 -3.15 -7.01
N LEU A 67 -8.22 -4.45 -6.71
CA LEU A 67 -6.97 -5.21 -6.83
C LEU A 67 -6.52 -5.32 -8.29
N SER A 68 -7.42 -5.57 -9.24
CA SER A 68 -7.07 -5.63 -10.67
C SER A 68 -6.64 -4.27 -11.20
N ALA A 69 -7.35 -3.19 -10.84
CA ALA A 69 -6.97 -1.82 -11.20
C ALA A 69 -5.59 -1.45 -10.62
N SER A 70 -5.34 -1.80 -9.35
CA SER A 70 -4.04 -1.53 -8.72
C SER A 70 -2.91 -2.29 -9.40
N LYS A 71 -3.12 -3.55 -9.83
CA LYS A 71 -2.12 -4.31 -10.59
C LYS A 71 -1.82 -3.67 -11.95
N GLY A 72 -2.85 -3.24 -12.68
CA GLY A 72 -2.65 -2.56 -13.96
C GLY A 72 -1.86 -1.27 -13.81
N ILE A 73 -2.12 -0.53 -12.74
CA ILE A 73 -1.39 0.72 -12.47
C ILE A 73 0.03 0.44 -11.98
N GLU A 74 0.22 -0.57 -11.14
CA GLU A 74 1.56 -1.03 -10.75
C GLU A 74 2.39 -1.34 -11.99
N GLU A 75 1.85 -2.08 -12.96
CA GLU A 75 2.57 -2.45 -14.20
C GLU A 75 3.01 -1.24 -15.03
N ILE A 76 2.17 -0.21 -15.14
CA ILE A 76 2.50 1.04 -15.84
C ILE A 76 3.62 1.81 -15.11
N PHE A 77 3.52 1.93 -13.78
CA PHE A 77 4.50 2.70 -13.00
C PHE A 77 5.79 1.94 -12.75
N ASN A 78 5.79 0.61 -12.88
CA ASN A 78 6.89 -0.25 -12.49
C ASN A 78 8.24 0.15 -13.15
N ILE A 79 8.25 0.29 -14.47
CA ILE A 79 9.45 0.69 -15.22
C ILE A 79 9.87 2.13 -14.91
N THR A 80 8.88 3.02 -14.74
CA THR A 80 9.12 4.42 -14.41
C THR A 80 9.76 4.55 -13.03
N LEU A 81 9.23 3.84 -12.04
CA LEU A 81 9.74 3.81 -10.68
C LEU A 81 11.16 3.24 -10.62
N LEU A 82 11.42 2.15 -11.33
CA LEU A 82 12.76 1.57 -11.43
C LEU A 82 13.76 2.58 -12.01
N ALA A 83 13.44 3.20 -13.15
CA ALA A 83 14.29 4.21 -13.77
C ALA A 83 14.55 5.40 -12.83
N ARG A 84 13.52 5.86 -12.10
CA ARG A 84 13.67 6.93 -11.10
C ARG A 84 14.60 6.52 -9.96
N THR A 85 14.43 5.32 -9.39
CA THR A 85 15.30 4.85 -8.31
C THR A 85 16.76 4.68 -8.74
N LEU A 86 17.00 4.17 -9.95
CA LEU A 86 18.35 4.08 -10.51
C LEU A 86 18.95 5.47 -10.73
N SER A 87 18.17 6.41 -11.27
CA SER A 87 18.64 7.79 -11.45
C SER A 87 19.01 8.45 -10.12
N SER A 88 18.20 8.29 -9.06
CA SER A 88 18.55 8.81 -7.74
C SER A 88 19.78 8.13 -7.14
N LEU A 89 19.97 6.83 -7.38
CA LEU A 89 21.15 6.10 -6.91
C LEU A 89 22.44 6.68 -7.50
N LEU A 90 22.44 6.89 -8.82
CA LEU A 90 23.59 7.45 -9.55
C LEU A 90 23.87 8.89 -9.12
N VAL A 91 22.83 9.72 -8.99
CA VAL A 91 22.98 11.11 -8.53
C VAL A 91 23.56 11.17 -7.12
N ILE A 92 23.05 10.38 -6.18
CA ILE A 92 23.60 10.36 -4.81
C ILE A 92 25.06 9.90 -4.83
N ALA A 93 25.40 8.89 -5.63
CA ALA A 93 26.76 8.38 -5.67
C ALA A 93 27.76 9.38 -6.31
N SER A 94 27.36 10.07 -7.39
CA SER A 94 28.18 11.13 -7.98
C SER A 94 28.32 12.33 -7.05
N CYS A 95 27.24 12.73 -6.35
CA CYS A 95 27.28 13.80 -5.36
C CYS A 95 28.28 13.47 -4.24
N LEU A 96 28.26 12.24 -3.71
CA LEU A 96 29.19 11.79 -2.69
C LEU A 96 30.65 11.76 -3.17
N PHE A 97 30.89 11.35 -4.42
CA PHE A 97 32.23 11.35 -5.01
C PHE A 97 32.79 12.76 -5.17
N VAL A 98 32.01 13.67 -5.76
CA VAL A 98 32.39 15.08 -5.96
C VAL A 98 32.59 15.79 -4.62
N SER A 99 31.76 15.48 -3.60
CA SER A 99 31.93 15.99 -2.24
C SER A 99 33.27 15.62 -1.61
N SER A 100 33.90 14.52 -2.05
CA SER A 100 35.22 14.11 -1.54
C SER A 100 36.39 14.87 -2.17
N LYS A 101 36.17 15.64 -3.25
CA LYS A 101 37.22 16.34 -4.00
C LYS A 101 37.20 17.86 -3.77
N LEU A 102 36.04 18.44 -3.46
CA LEU A 102 35.90 19.88 -3.19
C LEU A 102 36.15 20.24 -1.72
N THR A 103 36.51 21.51 -1.50
CA THR A 103 36.69 22.09 -0.16
C THR A 103 35.44 22.86 0.25
N PHE A 104 35.17 22.98 1.55
CA PHE A 104 33.95 23.62 2.08
C PHE A 104 33.76 25.12 1.73
N GLU A 105 34.78 25.79 1.18
CA GLU A 105 34.73 27.20 0.81
C GLU A 105 34.24 27.45 -0.64
N ASP A 106 34.14 26.40 -1.46
CA ASP A 106 33.75 26.54 -2.86
C ASP A 106 32.23 26.76 -3.03
N PRO A 107 31.78 27.75 -3.83
CA PRO A 107 30.36 27.98 -4.10
C PRO A 107 29.65 26.76 -4.71
N GLU A 108 30.39 25.90 -5.39
CA GLU A 108 29.89 24.67 -6.01
C GLU A 108 29.38 23.65 -4.97
N MET A 109 29.88 23.70 -3.72
CA MET A 109 29.39 22.85 -2.63
C MET A 109 27.91 23.09 -2.33
N TYR A 110 27.46 24.35 -2.41
CA TYR A 110 26.06 24.69 -2.15
C TYR A 110 25.13 24.00 -3.15
N HIS A 111 25.45 24.11 -4.45
CA HIS A 111 24.69 23.46 -5.51
C HIS A 111 24.69 21.93 -5.33
N LEU A 112 25.82 21.35 -4.95
CA LEU A 112 25.94 19.92 -4.73
C LEU A 112 25.03 19.41 -3.62
N VAL A 113 24.99 20.13 -2.50
CA VAL A 113 24.12 19.81 -1.35
C VAL A 113 22.66 19.94 -1.74
N GLU A 114 22.29 20.99 -2.48
CA GLU A 114 20.92 21.18 -2.97
C GLU A 114 20.48 20.00 -3.86
N TYR A 115 21.28 19.63 -4.87
CA TYR A 115 20.98 18.49 -5.75
C TYR A 115 20.90 17.17 -4.99
N CYS A 116 21.83 16.91 -4.08
CA CYS A 116 21.86 15.70 -3.26
C CYS A 116 20.62 15.61 -2.36
N SER A 117 20.27 16.69 -1.68
CA SER A 117 19.09 16.77 -0.82
C SER A 117 17.79 16.53 -1.61
N GLY A 118 17.69 17.07 -2.83
CA GLY A 118 16.57 16.83 -3.73
C GLY A 118 16.44 15.36 -4.14
N ALA A 119 17.55 14.70 -4.47
CA ALA A 119 17.57 13.29 -4.82
C ALA A 119 17.16 12.39 -3.64
N PHE A 120 17.67 12.68 -2.43
CA PHE A 120 17.26 12.00 -1.20
C PHE A 120 15.77 12.19 -0.90
N PHE A 121 15.28 13.42 -1.02
CA PHE A 121 13.87 13.73 -0.80
C PHE A 121 12.97 13.00 -1.80
N GLN A 122 13.35 12.98 -3.08
CA GLN A 122 12.59 12.26 -4.10
C GLN A 122 12.52 10.76 -3.82
N LEU A 123 13.66 10.14 -3.47
CA LEU A 123 13.71 8.71 -3.15
C LEU A 123 12.89 8.39 -1.89
N PHE A 124 13.00 9.23 -0.86
CA PHE A 124 12.22 9.11 0.37
C PHE A 124 10.72 9.18 0.09
N MET A 125 10.26 10.17 -0.67
CA MET A 125 8.84 10.33 -1.01
C MET A 125 8.27 9.12 -1.75
N ILE A 126 9.02 8.57 -2.72
CA ILE A 126 8.59 7.38 -3.46
C ILE A 126 8.41 6.16 -2.53
N CYS A 127 9.40 5.91 -1.66
CA CYS A 127 9.32 4.82 -0.70
C CYS A 127 8.20 5.04 0.34
N TYR A 128 8.02 6.27 0.81
CA TYR A 128 6.97 6.64 1.76
C TYR A 128 5.57 6.37 1.20
N PHE A 129 5.32 6.75 -0.06
CA PHE A 129 4.04 6.45 -0.71
C PHE A 129 3.81 4.97 -0.95
N GLY A 130 4.86 4.20 -1.23
CA GLY A 130 4.76 2.73 -1.31
C GLY A 130 4.30 2.10 0.00
N ILE A 131 4.89 2.52 1.12
CA ILE A 131 4.51 2.05 2.47
C ILE A 131 3.05 2.38 2.77
N PHE A 132 2.60 3.58 2.41
CA PHE A 132 1.23 4.04 2.68
C PHE A 132 0.16 3.15 2.02
N VAL A 133 0.42 2.62 0.83
CA VAL A 133 -0.48 1.65 0.15
C VAL A 133 -0.48 0.31 0.86
N THR A 134 0.70 -0.19 1.21
CA THR A 134 0.83 -1.47 1.93
C THR A 134 0.16 -1.41 3.31
N ASP A 135 0.26 -0.28 4.00
CA ASP A 135 -0.39 -0.05 5.29
C ASP A 135 -1.92 -0.01 5.17
N ALA A 136 -2.46 0.74 4.20
CA ALA A 136 -3.90 0.76 3.93
C ALA A 136 -4.46 -0.64 3.60
N SER A 137 -3.71 -1.43 2.83
CA SER A 137 -4.05 -2.83 2.53
C SER A 137 -4.09 -3.69 3.79
N ARG A 138 -3.13 -3.50 4.70
CA ARG A 138 -3.06 -4.23 5.97
C ARG A 138 -4.19 -3.83 6.92
N ALA A 139 -4.53 -2.54 6.97
CA ALA A 139 -5.65 -2.02 7.74
C ALA A 139 -6.98 -2.65 7.29
N TYR A 140 -7.21 -2.78 5.98
CA TYR A 140 -8.39 -3.48 5.47
C TYR A 140 -8.44 -4.96 5.86
N ARG A 141 -7.30 -5.68 5.82
CA ARG A 141 -7.21 -7.07 6.31
C ARG A 141 -7.59 -7.18 7.79
N ASN A 142 -7.09 -6.27 8.62
CA ASN A 142 -7.41 -6.24 10.05
C ASN A 142 -8.90 -5.93 10.28
N CYS A 143 -9.49 -5.03 9.49
CA CYS A 143 -10.92 -4.75 9.55
C CYS A 143 -11.79 -5.97 9.22
N LEU A 144 -11.37 -6.82 8.28
CA LEU A 144 -12.06 -8.09 8.01
C LEU A 144 -11.99 -9.04 9.21
N TYR A 145 -10.86 -9.04 9.93
CA TYR A 145 -10.64 -9.88 11.11
C TYR A 145 -11.46 -9.44 12.31
N GLU A 146 -11.61 -8.13 12.51
CA GLU A 146 -12.41 -7.53 13.58
C GLU A 146 -13.93 -7.62 13.34
N LEU A 147 -14.36 -8.06 12.15
CA LEU A 147 -15.76 -8.23 11.83
C LEU A 147 -16.40 -9.32 12.72
N ASP A 148 -17.66 -9.14 13.11
CA ASP A 148 -18.42 -10.18 13.81
C ASP A 148 -18.90 -11.28 12.84
N TRP A 149 -17.96 -12.12 12.40
CA TRP A 149 -18.21 -13.23 11.48
C TRP A 149 -18.56 -14.55 12.19
N TYR A 150 -18.45 -14.61 13.53
CA TYR A 150 -18.65 -15.84 14.31
C TYR A 150 -20.11 -16.29 14.36
N SER A 151 -21.04 -15.35 14.51
CA SER A 151 -22.49 -15.60 14.46
C SER A 151 -23.04 -15.71 13.03
N SER A 152 -22.22 -15.42 12.02
CA SER A 152 -22.69 -15.43 10.63
C SER A 152 -22.79 -16.82 9.99
N SER A 153 -23.57 -16.91 8.91
CA SER A 153 -23.79 -18.16 8.21
C SER A 153 -22.50 -18.74 7.61
N ARG A 154 -22.51 -20.05 7.33
CA ARG A 154 -21.35 -20.73 6.75
C ARG A 154 -20.89 -20.12 5.42
N ARG A 155 -21.83 -19.69 4.57
CA ARG A 155 -21.53 -19.06 3.27
C ARG A 155 -20.81 -17.73 3.44
N PHE A 156 -21.29 -16.90 4.35
CA PHE A 156 -20.68 -15.62 4.70
C PHE A 156 -19.25 -15.81 5.22
N LYS A 157 -19.07 -16.73 6.17
CA LYS A 157 -17.77 -17.08 6.75
C LYS A 157 -16.76 -17.48 5.67
N GLN A 158 -17.17 -18.35 4.74
CA GLN A 158 -16.32 -18.77 3.62
C GLN A 158 -15.89 -17.59 2.75
N CYS A 159 -16.80 -16.67 2.42
CA CYS A 159 -16.46 -15.48 1.62
C CYS A 159 -15.47 -14.57 2.34
N ILE A 160 -15.68 -14.31 3.63
CA ILE A 160 -14.77 -13.48 4.44
C ILE A 160 -13.39 -14.11 4.55
N LEU A 161 -13.30 -15.43 4.79
CA LEU A 161 -12.02 -16.15 4.83
C LEU A 161 -11.27 -16.05 3.49
N ILE A 162 -11.97 -16.20 2.36
CA ILE A 162 -11.36 -16.02 1.04
C ILE A 162 -10.87 -14.58 0.86
N MET A 163 -11.61 -13.58 1.37
CA MET A 163 -11.18 -12.18 1.31
C MET A 163 -9.96 -11.92 2.20
N MET A 164 -9.90 -12.50 3.40
CA MET A 164 -8.75 -12.41 4.30
C MET A 164 -7.49 -13.00 3.65
N GLU A 165 -7.57 -14.22 3.13
CA GLU A 165 -6.48 -14.89 2.43
C GLU A 165 -5.99 -14.10 1.21
N ARG A 166 -6.91 -13.47 0.47
CA ARG A 166 -6.55 -12.59 -0.64
C ARG A 166 -5.82 -11.33 -0.18
N MET A 167 -6.21 -10.77 0.96
CA MET A 167 -5.60 -9.57 1.53
C MET A 167 -4.33 -9.86 2.33
N ASP A 168 -4.06 -11.13 2.64
CA ASP A 168 -2.82 -11.57 3.29
C ASP A 168 -1.60 -11.39 2.37
N ARG A 169 -1.84 -11.31 1.06
CA ARG A 169 -0.90 -10.70 0.10
C ARG A 169 -1.22 -9.22 0.00
N PRO A 170 -0.61 -8.35 0.82
CA PRO A 170 -0.96 -6.93 0.78
C PRO A 170 -0.57 -6.36 -0.59
N LEU A 171 -1.27 -5.31 -0.98
CA LEU A 171 -0.93 -4.53 -2.17
C LEU A 171 0.46 -3.93 -2.00
N TYR A 172 1.43 -4.53 -2.68
CA TYR A 172 2.78 -4.02 -2.82
C TYR A 172 2.87 -3.25 -4.12
N ILE A 173 3.42 -2.04 -4.07
CA ILE A 173 3.94 -1.40 -5.27
C ILE A 173 5.41 -1.82 -5.37
N THR A 174 5.77 -2.56 -6.42
CA THR A 174 7.13 -3.06 -6.61
C THR A 174 7.99 -2.14 -7.49
N LEU A 175 9.31 -2.22 -7.28
CA LEU A 175 10.35 -1.68 -8.15
C LEU A 175 10.83 -2.75 -9.11
N GLY A 176 10.55 -2.57 -10.40
CA GLY A 176 10.88 -3.52 -11.47
C GLY A 176 10.34 -4.95 -11.30
N LYS A 177 9.33 -5.20 -10.47
CA LYS A 177 8.97 -6.55 -9.94
C LYS A 177 10.07 -7.25 -9.12
N PHE A 178 11.16 -6.57 -8.77
CA PHE A 178 12.29 -7.14 -8.01
C PHE A 178 12.12 -6.98 -6.49
N SER A 179 11.66 -5.81 -6.03
CA SER A 179 11.55 -5.52 -4.59
C SER A 179 10.34 -4.62 -4.30
N PRO A 180 9.59 -4.83 -3.20
CA PRO A 180 8.56 -3.91 -2.78
C PRO A 180 9.15 -2.54 -2.39
N LEU A 181 8.38 -1.47 -2.61
CA LEU A 181 8.71 -0.14 -2.13
C LEU A 181 8.55 -0.09 -0.61
N THR A 182 9.68 -0.19 0.10
CA THR A 182 9.72 -0.13 1.55
C THR A 182 10.84 0.79 2.01
N LEU A 183 10.86 1.13 3.30
CA LEU A 183 11.97 1.85 3.93
C LEU A 183 13.27 1.03 3.85
N GLN A 184 13.19 -0.30 3.86
CA GLN A 184 14.36 -1.16 3.66
C GLN A 184 14.97 -0.94 2.29
N THR A 185 14.15 -0.75 1.25
CA THR A 185 14.62 -0.47 -0.10
C THR A 185 15.28 0.91 -0.19
N PHE A 186 14.76 1.92 0.51
CA PHE A 186 15.42 3.22 0.66
C PHE A 186 16.85 3.06 1.23
N VAL A 187 16.96 2.38 2.38
CA VAL A 187 18.25 2.15 3.05
C VAL A 187 19.20 1.35 2.16
N ALA A 188 18.69 0.34 1.44
CA ALA A 188 19.49 -0.46 0.52
C ALA A 188 20.04 0.39 -0.63
N VAL A 189 19.21 1.20 -1.28
CA VAL A 189 19.63 2.10 -2.37
C VAL A 189 20.69 3.08 -1.88
N THR A 190 20.46 3.73 -0.74
CA THR A 190 21.44 4.64 -0.15
C THR A 190 22.77 3.95 0.14
N ARG A 191 22.75 2.76 0.76
CA ARG A 191 23.98 1.98 1.03
C ARG A 191 24.73 1.64 -0.26
N ILE A 192 24.02 1.24 -1.32
CA ILE A 192 24.63 0.94 -2.62
C ILE A 192 25.30 2.19 -3.20
N SER A 193 24.65 3.36 -3.11
CA SER A 193 25.26 4.64 -3.54
C SER A 193 26.55 4.95 -2.79
N PHE A 194 26.58 4.78 -1.47
CA PHE A 194 27.80 4.98 -0.66
C PHE A 194 28.92 4.00 -1.04
N SER A 195 28.58 2.73 -1.22
CA SER A 195 29.55 1.72 -1.67
C SER A 195 30.12 2.07 -3.04
N TYR A 196 29.27 2.47 -3.99
CA TYR A 196 29.71 2.88 -5.33
C TYR A 196 30.61 4.11 -5.29
N ALA A 197 30.25 5.13 -4.51
CA ALA A 197 31.09 6.32 -4.32
C ALA A 197 32.46 5.97 -3.70
N THR A 198 32.50 5.04 -2.74
CA THR A 198 33.75 4.57 -2.12
C THR A 198 34.63 3.83 -3.12
N VAL A 199 34.05 2.96 -3.95
CA VAL A 199 34.77 2.25 -5.01
C VAL A 199 35.35 3.26 -6.02
N LEU A 200 34.55 4.23 -6.47
CA LEU A 200 35.04 5.29 -7.37
C LEU A 200 36.21 6.06 -6.75
N LYS A 201 36.12 6.41 -5.46
CA LYS A 201 37.20 7.09 -4.74
C LYS A 201 38.46 6.21 -4.60
N ALA A 202 38.32 4.89 -4.51
CA ALA A 202 39.47 3.99 -4.36
C ALA A 202 40.20 3.71 -5.68
N VAL A 203 39.53 3.88 -6.82
CA VAL A 203 40.09 3.69 -8.17
C VAL A 203 40.81 4.95 -8.67
N ASP A 204 40.51 6.11 -8.08
CA ASP A 204 40.94 7.45 -8.49
C ASP A 204 42.04 8.00 -7.58
#